data_AF-A0A671RD07-F1
#
_entry.id   AF-A0A671RD07-F1
#
_cell.length_a   1.000
_cell.length_b   1.000
_cell.length_c   1.000
_cell.angle_alpha   90.00
_cell.angle_beta   90.00
_cell.angle_gamma   90.00
#
_symmetry.space_group_name_H-M   'P 1'
#
loop_
_entity.id
_entity.type
_entity.pdbx_description
1 polymer ?
#
loop_
_entity_poly.entity_id
_entity_poly.type
_entity_poly.pdbx_seq_one_letter_code
_entity_poly.pdbx_strand_id
1 'polypeptide(L)'
;MKANKSYKLVVHKKGFGGSDDELMMNPKVFPQVKLGDIVEIAHPNDEYSPLLLQVKSLKEDLQKETISVDQTVAQAFKLRAYQDVIINIVDPKDVTLDLVELTFKDQYIGRGDMWRLKKSLVSTCAYVTQKVEFAGIRAQTSELWVKGEKVTCGYISEDTRVVFRSTSAMVYIFIQMSCEMWDFDIYGDLYFEKAVNGFLSDLFAKWKEKNCSHEVTVVLFSRTFYSAKSLEEFPEIQRASVRQDHEGRYYEDFYRVVAQNERRDEWMSLLITIKKLFIQYPVLVRLKGAVPQHFSRAVCPDISVLFCLFQSLISTTSTVTLIVRVRCQWSLLQEWVCSRWTACS
;
A
#
# COMPACT_ATOMS: atom_id res chain seq x y z
N MET A 1 -33.93 -6.73 21.45
CA MET A 1 -35.05 -5.81 21.16
C MET A 1 -34.44 -4.44 20.90
N LYS A 2 -34.51 -3.90 19.67
CA LYS A 2 -34.03 -2.55 19.36
C LYS A 2 -34.93 -1.55 20.10
N ALA A 3 -34.34 -0.67 20.92
CA ALA A 3 -35.10 0.33 21.64
C ALA A 3 -35.50 1.43 20.65
N ASN A 4 -36.79 1.56 20.33
CA ASN A 4 -37.35 2.62 19.49
C ASN A 4 -37.41 3.97 20.23
N LYS A 5 -36.32 4.36 20.90
CA LYS A 5 -36.19 5.66 21.55
C LYS A 5 -35.21 6.50 20.74
N SER A 6 -35.72 7.58 20.17
CA SER A 6 -34.89 8.56 19.47
C SER A 6 -34.31 9.56 20.46
N TYR A 7 -33.07 9.97 20.21
CA TYR A 7 -32.34 10.95 21.00
C TYR A 7 -31.81 12.04 20.10
N LYS A 8 -31.64 13.25 20.64
CA LYS A 8 -31.10 14.36 19.84
C LYS A 8 -29.58 14.34 19.86
N LEU A 9 -28.98 14.37 18.67
CA LEU A 9 -27.53 14.47 18.53
C LEU A 9 -27.05 15.91 18.71
N VAL A 10 -26.10 16.13 19.60
CA VAL A 10 -25.32 17.36 19.72
C VAL A 10 -23.91 17.06 19.19
N VAL A 11 -23.36 18.01 18.44
CA VAL A 11 -21.99 17.89 17.91
C VAL A 11 -21.09 18.84 18.68
N HIS A 12 -20.07 18.31 19.35
CA HIS A 12 -19.09 19.11 20.07
C HIS A 12 -17.77 19.21 19.32
N LYS A 13 -16.98 20.24 19.63
CA LYS A 13 -15.62 20.40 19.13
C LYS A 13 -14.62 19.84 20.14
N LYS A 14 -13.45 19.43 19.69
CA LYS A 14 -12.31 19.10 20.56
C LYS A 14 -12.05 20.20 21.58
N GLY A 15 -11.77 19.82 22.83
CA GLY A 15 -11.67 20.71 23.98
C GLY A 15 -13.01 21.09 24.66
N PHE A 16 -14.16 20.62 24.18
CA PHE A 16 -15.45 20.89 24.84
C PHE A 16 -15.57 20.14 26.18
N GLY A 17 -15.63 20.89 27.28
CA GLY A 17 -15.76 20.32 28.63
C GLY A 17 -14.47 19.67 29.17
N GLY A 18 -13.29 20.08 28.69
CA GLY A 18 -11.99 19.68 29.25
C GLY A 18 -11.52 18.26 28.91
N SER A 19 -12.23 17.54 28.02
CA SER A 19 -11.81 16.23 27.53
C SER A 19 -11.96 16.11 26.02
N ASP A 20 -11.03 15.43 25.36
CA ASP A 20 -11.01 15.16 23.91
C ASP A 20 -11.76 13.86 23.58
N ASP A 21 -12.82 13.56 24.34
CA ASP A 21 -13.57 12.32 24.17
C ASP A 21 -14.48 12.38 22.93
N GLU A 22 -14.51 11.26 22.21
CA GLU A 22 -15.28 11.10 20.97
C GLU A 22 -16.80 11.00 21.22
N LEU A 23 -17.20 10.47 22.39
CA LEU A 23 -18.58 10.29 22.80
C LEU A 23 -18.76 10.69 24.27
N MET A 24 -19.74 11.55 24.53
CA MET A 24 -20.18 11.90 25.88
C MET A 24 -21.66 11.58 26.03
N MET A 25 -22.00 10.82 27.06
CA MET A 25 -23.39 10.42 27.35
C MET A 25 -23.82 10.93 28.72
N ASN A 26 -25.11 11.23 28.86
CA ASN A 26 -25.70 11.59 30.14
C ASN A 26 -26.11 10.33 30.91
N PRO A 27 -25.50 10.02 32.08
CA PRO A 27 -25.83 8.83 32.86
C PRO A 27 -27.27 8.85 33.40
N LYS A 28 -27.89 10.04 33.56
CA LYS A 28 -29.29 10.17 33.99
C LYS A 28 -30.30 9.69 32.94
N VAL A 29 -29.90 9.73 31.67
CA VAL A 29 -30.73 9.30 30.52
C VAL A 29 -30.45 7.83 30.19
N PHE A 30 -29.24 7.35 30.47
CA PHE A 30 -28.78 5.99 30.18
C PHE A 30 -28.26 5.28 31.46
N PRO A 31 -29.14 4.92 32.41
CA PRO A 31 -28.71 4.27 33.65
C PRO A 31 -28.10 2.88 33.45
N GLN A 32 -28.40 2.23 32.32
CA GLN A 32 -27.82 0.94 31.94
C GLN A 32 -26.43 1.01 31.31
N VAL A 33 -25.93 2.20 30.95
CA VAL A 33 -24.63 2.36 30.26
C VAL A 33 -23.52 2.53 31.28
N LYS A 34 -22.47 1.69 31.15
CA LYS A 34 -21.25 1.77 31.92
C LYS A 34 -20.10 2.30 31.07
N LEU A 35 -19.05 2.76 31.74
CA LEU A 35 -17.79 3.09 31.07
C LEU A 35 -17.23 1.83 30.38
N GLY A 36 -16.87 1.97 29.11
CA GLY A 36 -16.35 0.86 28.29
C GLY A 36 -17.40 0.13 27.45
N ASP A 37 -18.70 0.39 27.65
CA ASP A 37 -19.76 -0.20 26.82
C ASP A 37 -19.69 0.34 25.39
N ILE A 38 -20.14 -0.49 24.45
CA ILE A 38 -20.16 -0.17 23.02
C ILE A 38 -21.58 0.24 22.65
N VAL A 39 -21.66 1.42 22.03
CA VAL A 39 -22.92 2.04 21.65
C VAL A 39 -22.95 2.19 20.14
N GLU A 40 -24.00 1.64 19.55
CA GLU A 40 -24.37 1.81 18.16
C GLU A 40 -25.29 3.02 18.03
N ILE A 41 -24.88 3.98 17.21
CA ILE A 41 -25.63 5.18 16.84
C ILE A 41 -26.09 4.98 15.40
N ALA A 42 -27.39 4.75 15.22
CA ALA A 42 -28.00 4.54 13.92
C ALA A 42 -28.89 5.72 13.50
N HIS A 43 -28.98 5.97 12.20
CA HIS A 43 -29.96 6.91 11.66
C HIS A 43 -31.36 6.29 11.73
N PRO A 44 -32.41 7.09 12.03
CA PRO A 44 -33.78 6.58 12.09
C PRO A 44 -34.31 6.09 10.74
N ASN A 45 -33.75 6.57 9.62
CA ASN A 45 -34.13 6.18 8.27
C ASN A 45 -33.27 5.05 7.67
N ASP A 46 -32.28 4.53 8.42
CA ASP A 46 -31.39 3.44 7.98
C ASP A 46 -30.64 3.69 6.65
N GLU A 47 -30.52 4.96 6.22
CA GLU A 47 -29.88 5.34 4.94
C GLU A 47 -28.35 5.21 4.96
N TYR A 48 -27.74 5.14 6.14
CA TYR A 48 -26.29 5.13 6.32
C TYR A 48 -25.86 4.06 7.32
N SER A 49 -24.63 3.56 7.16
CA SER A 49 -24.03 2.58 8.07
C SER A 49 -24.03 3.10 9.51
N PRO A 50 -24.40 2.28 10.50
CA PRO A 50 -24.39 2.67 11.90
C PRO A 50 -22.97 3.01 12.36
N LEU A 51 -22.86 3.89 13.33
CA LEU A 51 -21.61 4.29 13.97
C LEU A 51 -21.46 3.58 15.31
N LEU A 52 -20.36 2.89 15.52
CA LEU A 52 -20.03 2.24 16.79
C LEU A 52 -18.97 3.04 17.53
N LEU A 53 -19.29 3.48 18.74
CA LEU A 53 -18.39 4.22 19.62
C LEU A 53 -18.36 3.59 21.00
N GLN A 54 -17.22 3.71 21.68
CA GLN A 54 -17.05 3.29 23.06
C GLN A 54 -17.33 4.44 24.00
N VAL A 55 -18.02 4.16 25.11
CA VAL A 55 -18.31 5.17 26.14
C VAL A 55 -17.08 5.40 27.00
N LYS A 56 -16.36 6.49 26.72
CA LYS A 56 -15.15 6.90 27.47
C LYS A 56 -15.46 7.86 28.61
N SER A 57 -16.48 8.72 28.48
CA SER A 57 -16.88 9.63 29.54
C SER A 57 -18.40 9.78 29.67
N LEU A 58 -18.81 9.95 30.93
CA LEU A 58 -20.18 10.22 31.34
C LEU A 58 -20.22 11.62 31.95
N LYS A 59 -21.00 12.53 31.36
CA LYS A 59 -21.15 13.90 31.86
C LYS A 59 -22.60 14.17 32.22
N GLU A 60 -22.83 14.61 33.46
CA GLU A 60 -24.16 14.90 33.97
C GLU A 60 -24.73 16.26 33.50
N ASP A 61 -23.87 17.16 33.03
CA ASP A 61 -24.21 18.52 32.62
C ASP A 61 -24.83 18.62 31.21
N LEU A 62 -24.92 17.50 30.49
CA LEU A 62 -25.59 17.43 29.20
C LEU A 62 -27.11 17.61 29.38
N GLN A 63 -27.74 18.32 28.44
CA GLN A 63 -29.20 18.46 28.41
C GLN A 63 -29.90 17.09 28.45
N LYS A 64 -31.10 17.03 29.04
CA LYS A 64 -31.90 15.80 29.07
C LYS A 64 -32.17 15.35 27.62
N GLU A 65 -31.97 14.06 27.35
CA GLU A 65 -32.22 13.39 26.06
C GLU A 65 -31.28 13.74 24.88
N THR A 66 -30.08 14.25 25.16
CA THR A 66 -29.06 14.47 24.13
C THR A 66 -27.85 13.54 24.25
N ILE A 67 -27.22 13.24 23.11
CA ILE A 67 -25.89 12.63 23.05
C ILE A 67 -24.90 13.57 22.37
N SER A 68 -23.66 13.62 22.84
CA SER A 68 -22.64 14.48 22.26
C SER A 68 -21.58 13.66 21.53
N VAL A 69 -21.40 13.92 20.24
CA VAL A 69 -20.39 13.27 19.38
C VAL A 69 -19.43 14.31 18.82
N ASP A 70 -18.15 13.95 18.73
CA ASP A 70 -17.14 14.84 18.16
C ASP A 70 -17.43 15.20 16.70
N GLN A 71 -17.15 16.45 16.35
CA GLN A 71 -17.38 17.00 15.01
C GLN A 71 -16.71 16.20 13.90
N THR A 72 -15.51 15.66 14.13
CA THR A 72 -14.79 14.91 13.09
C THR A 72 -15.45 13.56 12.82
N VAL A 73 -15.95 12.90 13.86
CA VAL A 73 -16.69 11.64 13.75
C VAL A 73 -18.05 11.88 13.09
N ALA A 74 -18.76 12.93 13.52
CA ALA A 74 -20.05 13.29 12.95
C ALA A 74 -19.95 13.58 11.44
N GLN A 75 -18.88 14.27 11.00
CA GLN A 75 -18.63 14.52 9.58
C GLN A 75 -18.31 13.24 8.80
N ALA A 76 -17.50 12.33 9.36
CA ALA A 76 -17.13 11.08 8.71
C ALA A 76 -18.35 10.17 8.45
N PHE A 77 -19.31 10.15 9.39
CA PHE A 77 -20.54 9.35 9.31
C PHE A 77 -21.76 10.13 8.83
N LYS A 78 -21.59 11.37 8.35
CA LYS A 78 -22.67 12.24 7.83
C LYS A 78 -23.79 12.50 8.84
N LEU A 79 -23.47 12.49 10.12
CA LEU A 79 -24.37 12.85 11.21
C LEU A 79 -24.51 14.36 11.31
N ARG A 80 -25.75 14.87 11.36
CA ARG A 80 -26.04 16.30 11.49
C ARG A 80 -26.43 16.65 12.93
N ALA A 81 -26.01 17.83 13.38
CA ALA A 81 -26.42 18.35 14.67
C ALA A 81 -27.96 18.52 14.74
N TYR A 82 -28.52 18.23 15.91
CA TYR A 82 -29.95 18.22 16.23
C TYR A 82 -30.81 17.23 15.44
N GLN A 83 -30.19 16.27 14.76
CA GLN A 83 -30.91 15.16 14.16
C GLN A 83 -31.28 14.12 15.24
N ASP A 84 -32.44 13.49 15.07
CA ASP A 84 -32.84 12.35 15.87
C ASP A 84 -32.01 11.11 15.48
N VAL A 85 -31.47 10.42 16.46
CA VAL A 85 -30.67 9.20 16.30
C VAL A 85 -31.17 8.10 17.22
N ILE A 86 -31.02 6.85 16.78
CA ILE A 86 -31.36 5.66 17.57
C ILE A 86 -30.08 5.14 18.20
N ILE A 87 -30.18 4.76 19.47
CA ILE A 87 -29.04 4.31 20.26
C ILE A 87 -29.31 2.90 20.74
N ASN A 88 -28.43 1.97 20.37
CA ASN A 88 -28.46 0.59 20.86
C ASN A 88 -27.15 0.29 21.60
N ILE A 89 -27.26 -0.38 22.74
CA ILE A 89 -26.09 -1.00 23.39
C ILE A 89 -25.89 -2.35 22.73
N VAL A 90 -24.67 -2.62 22.29
CA VAL A 90 -24.33 -3.85 21.56
C VAL A 90 -23.23 -4.59 22.30
N ASP A 91 -23.32 -5.91 22.33
CA ASP A 91 -22.28 -6.75 22.91
C ASP A 91 -21.02 -6.73 22.05
N PRO A 92 -19.81 -6.62 22.64
CA PRO A 92 -18.56 -6.57 21.89
C PRO A 92 -18.34 -7.77 20.96
N LYS A 93 -18.88 -8.94 21.31
CA LYS A 93 -18.74 -10.18 20.56
C LYS A 93 -19.41 -10.15 19.18
N ASP A 94 -20.49 -9.38 19.04
CA ASP A 94 -21.22 -9.30 17.77
C ASP A 94 -20.57 -8.33 16.77
N VAL A 95 -19.67 -7.48 17.27
CA VAL A 95 -19.10 -6.33 16.57
C VAL A 95 -17.56 -6.46 16.41
N THR A 96 -16.99 -7.61 16.76
CA THR A 96 -15.55 -7.85 16.65
C THR A 96 -15.08 -7.81 15.20
N LEU A 97 -13.98 -7.10 14.96
CA LEU A 97 -13.31 -7.01 13.68
C LEU A 97 -12.38 -8.22 13.48
N ASP A 98 -12.34 -8.77 12.26
CA ASP A 98 -11.41 -9.84 11.90
C ASP A 98 -10.06 -9.28 11.45
N LEU A 99 -10.11 -8.17 10.70
CA LEU A 99 -8.93 -7.51 10.16
C LEU A 99 -9.09 -5.98 10.16
N VAL A 100 -8.04 -5.31 10.63
CA VAL A 100 -7.91 -3.85 10.64
C VAL A 100 -6.69 -3.48 9.82
N GLU A 101 -6.87 -2.66 8.78
CA GLU A 101 -5.77 -2.10 8.01
C GLU A 101 -5.46 -0.67 8.47
N LEU A 102 -4.26 -0.45 8.98
CA LEU A 102 -3.74 0.84 9.38
C LEU A 102 -2.72 1.34 8.35
N THR A 103 -2.90 2.56 7.87
CA THR A 103 -1.98 3.24 6.97
C THR A 103 -1.17 4.30 7.70
N PHE A 104 0.11 4.41 7.37
CA PHE A 104 0.99 5.47 7.88
C PHE A 104 1.72 6.15 6.72
N LYS A 105 1.95 7.46 6.87
CA LYS A 105 2.54 8.32 5.86
C LYS A 105 3.76 9.05 6.43
N ASP A 106 4.83 9.11 5.63
CA ASP A 106 6.07 9.85 5.88
C ASP A 106 6.72 9.57 7.25
N GLN A 107 6.56 8.34 7.76
CA GLN A 107 7.08 7.91 9.05
C GLN A 107 7.63 6.49 8.93
N TYR A 108 8.76 6.24 9.60
CA TYR A 108 9.30 4.89 9.78
C TYR A 108 8.79 4.31 11.10
N ILE A 109 8.30 3.07 11.07
CA ILE A 109 7.79 2.35 12.24
C ILE A 109 8.51 1.01 12.31
N GLY A 110 9.15 0.72 13.44
CA GLY A 110 9.76 -0.59 13.69
C GLY A 110 8.73 -1.65 14.08
N ARG A 111 9.08 -2.93 13.94
CA ARG A 111 8.19 -4.05 14.33
C ARG A 111 7.81 -4.01 15.81
N GLY A 112 8.73 -3.60 16.69
CA GLY A 112 8.46 -3.44 18.12
C GLY A 112 7.39 -2.39 18.41
N ASP A 113 7.41 -1.28 17.67
CA ASP A 113 6.41 -0.22 17.81
C ASP A 113 5.06 -0.61 17.21
N MET A 114 5.05 -1.35 16.09
CA MET A 114 3.84 -1.96 15.55
C MET A 114 3.16 -2.88 16.58
N TRP A 115 3.94 -3.68 17.31
CA TRP A 115 3.41 -4.54 18.37
C TRP A 115 2.84 -3.74 19.54
N ARG A 116 3.52 -2.67 19.97
CA ARG A 116 3.02 -1.78 21.02
C ARG A 116 1.74 -1.07 20.61
N LEU A 117 1.68 -0.58 19.37
CA LEU A 117 0.50 0.06 18.79
C LEU A 117 -0.67 -0.93 18.66
N LYS A 118 -0.41 -2.18 18.24
CA LYS A 118 -1.43 -3.23 18.27
C LYS A 118 -1.96 -3.41 19.70
N LYS A 119 -1.06 -3.52 20.69
CA LYS A 119 -1.44 -3.74 22.09
C LYS A 119 -2.24 -2.57 22.67
N SER A 120 -1.97 -1.33 22.28
CA SER A 120 -2.75 -0.16 22.72
C SER A 120 -4.13 -0.08 22.07
N LEU A 121 -4.33 -0.71 20.90
CA LEU A 121 -5.60 -0.73 20.18
C LEU A 121 -6.53 -1.85 20.63
N VAL A 122 -6.01 -2.90 21.28
CA VAL A 122 -6.83 -3.96 21.87
C VAL A 122 -7.84 -3.33 22.83
N SER A 123 -9.07 -3.81 22.78
CA SER A 123 -10.21 -3.38 23.61
C SER A 123 -10.77 -1.98 23.29
N THR A 124 -10.50 -1.45 22.10
CA THR A 124 -11.01 -0.16 21.64
C THR A 124 -11.89 -0.29 20.40
N CYS A 125 -12.80 0.66 20.18
CA CYS A 125 -13.55 0.77 18.94
C CYS A 125 -12.75 1.51 17.88
N ALA A 126 -12.78 1.00 16.65
CA ALA A 126 -12.15 1.64 15.50
C ALA A 126 -13.16 1.92 14.38
N TYR A 127 -12.95 3.02 13.68
CA TYR A 127 -13.75 3.40 12.53
C TYR A 127 -12.88 3.83 11.35
N VAL A 128 -13.44 3.74 10.14
CA VAL A 128 -12.75 4.11 8.89
C VAL A 128 -12.34 5.58 8.94
N THR A 129 -11.12 5.89 8.50
CA THR A 129 -10.45 7.20 8.56
C THR A 129 -10.12 7.74 9.97
N GLN A 130 -10.32 6.96 11.04
CA GLN A 130 -9.88 7.35 12.37
C GLN A 130 -8.37 7.60 12.40
N LYS A 131 -7.97 8.70 13.02
CA LYS A 131 -6.56 9.01 13.28
C LYS A 131 -6.17 8.42 14.64
N VAL A 132 -5.23 7.49 14.62
CA VAL A 132 -4.68 6.85 15.81
C VAL A 132 -3.30 7.44 16.06
N GLU A 133 -3.12 7.95 17.28
CA GLU A 133 -1.83 8.47 17.73
C GLU A 133 -1.37 7.71 18.97
N PHE A 134 -0.16 7.14 18.91
CA PHE A 134 0.43 6.42 20.03
C PHE A 134 1.93 6.62 20.05
N ALA A 135 2.48 7.10 21.17
CA ALA A 135 3.92 7.31 21.36
C ALA A 135 4.58 8.13 20.20
N GLY A 136 3.87 9.13 19.66
CA GLY A 136 4.32 9.96 18.55
C GLY A 136 4.14 9.36 17.14
N ILE A 137 3.66 8.11 17.05
CA ILE A 137 3.32 7.45 15.78
C ILE A 137 1.93 7.87 15.38
N ARG A 138 1.78 8.40 14.16
CA ARG A 138 0.48 8.79 13.60
C ARG A 138 0.09 7.80 12.51
N ALA A 139 -0.98 7.05 12.76
CA ALA A 139 -1.58 6.11 11.83
C ALA A 139 -3.03 6.51 11.52
N GLN A 140 -3.54 6.03 10.39
CA GLN A 140 -4.92 6.22 9.98
C GLN A 140 -5.55 4.86 9.68
N THR A 141 -6.77 4.64 10.15
CA THR A 141 -7.53 3.44 9.78
C THR A 141 -8.00 3.55 8.34
N SER A 142 -7.56 2.63 7.48
CA SER A 142 -7.88 2.62 6.05
C SER A 142 -9.08 1.74 5.77
N GLU A 143 -8.99 0.45 6.12
CA GLU A 143 -10.04 -0.53 5.85
C GLU A 143 -10.30 -1.40 7.08
N LEU A 144 -11.55 -1.76 7.29
CA LEU A 144 -12.02 -2.63 8.36
C LEU A 144 -12.81 -3.78 7.75
N TRP A 145 -12.60 -4.99 8.24
CA TRP A 145 -13.20 -6.20 7.67
C TRP A 145 -13.79 -7.11 8.75
N VAL A 146 -14.97 -7.64 8.46
CA VAL A 146 -15.69 -8.63 9.26
C VAL A 146 -16.21 -9.72 8.32
N LYS A 147 -15.86 -10.98 8.55
CA LYS A 147 -16.28 -12.16 7.78
C LYS A 147 -16.11 -12.02 6.26
N GLY A 148 -15.13 -11.24 5.83
CA GLY A 148 -14.85 -10.97 4.42
C GLY A 148 -15.62 -9.80 3.80
N GLU A 149 -16.44 -9.09 4.58
CA GLU A 149 -17.13 -7.87 4.17
C GLU A 149 -16.45 -6.63 4.75
N LYS A 150 -16.48 -5.54 3.97
CA LYS A 150 -15.96 -4.23 4.42
C LYS A 150 -16.98 -3.55 5.32
N VAL A 151 -16.55 -3.16 6.51
CA VAL A 151 -17.36 -2.43 7.48
C VAL A 151 -16.82 -1.02 7.72
N THR A 152 -17.66 -0.11 8.20
CA THR A 152 -17.29 1.28 8.50
C THR A 152 -16.75 1.46 9.91
N CYS A 153 -17.13 0.60 10.84
CA CYS A 153 -16.71 0.62 12.23
C CYS A 153 -16.80 -0.78 12.83
N GLY A 154 -16.08 -0.99 13.94
CA GLY A 154 -16.17 -2.21 14.72
C GLY A 154 -15.26 -2.18 15.95
N TYR A 155 -15.27 -3.29 16.68
CA TYR A 155 -14.52 -3.45 17.93
C TYR A 155 -13.23 -4.24 17.70
N ILE A 156 -12.11 -3.76 18.23
CA ILE A 156 -10.83 -4.45 18.17
C ILE A 156 -10.68 -5.32 19.41
N SER A 157 -10.70 -6.63 19.19
CA SER A 157 -10.44 -7.65 20.21
C SER A 157 -9.00 -8.19 20.08
N GLU A 158 -8.58 -9.05 20.99
CA GLU A 158 -7.23 -9.63 21.00
C GLU A 158 -6.94 -10.53 19.79
N ASP A 159 -8.00 -11.16 19.27
CA ASP A 159 -8.00 -12.04 18.09
C ASP A 159 -8.02 -11.28 16.76
N THR A 160 -8.33 -9.98 16.78
CA THR A 160 -8.32 -9.13 15.57
C THR A 160 -6.91 -9.04 14.97
N ARG A 161 -6.81 -9.25 13.65
CA ARG A 161 -5.54 -9.13 12.92
C ARG A 161 -5.32 -7.70 12.47
N VAL A 162 -4.24 -7.08 12.93
CA VAL A 162 -3.85 -5.73 12.51
C VAL A 162 -2.81 -5.80 11.41
N VAL A 163 -3.13 -5.21 10.26
CA VAL A 163 -2.24 -5.10 9.09
C VAL A 163 -1.77 -3.67 8.97
N PHE A 164 -0.45 -3.48 9.00
CA PHE A 164 0.16 -2.16 8.80
C PHE A 164 0.56 -1.99 7.33
N ARG A 165 0.20 -0.86 6.74
CA ARG A 165 0.56 -0.48 5.36
C ARG A 165 1.24 0.87 5.36
N SER A 166 2.37 0.97 4.67
CA SER A 166 2.98 2.26 4.43
C SER A 166 2.48 2.85 3.12
N THR A 167 2.12 4.13 3.12
CA THR A 167 1.95 4.92 1.90
C THR A 167 3.26 5.61 1.48
N SER A 168 4.34 5.42 2.25
CA SER A 168 5.69 5.90 1.94
C SER A 168 6.69 4.73 1.96
N ALA A 169 7.01 4.22 0.78
CA ALA A 169 7.84 3.02 0.63
C ALA A 169 8.98 3.24 -0.37
N MET A 170 10.07 2.49 -0.18
CA MET A 170 11.18 2.42 -1.12
C MET A 170 10.81 1.41 -2.20
N VAL A 171 10.64 1.86 -3.44
CA VAL A 171 10.18 1.02 -4.55
C VAL A 171 11.28 0.88 -5.60
N TYR A 172 11.71 -0.35 -5.83
CA TYR A 172 12.65 -0.68 -6.89
C TYR A 172 11.90 -1.26 -8.08
N ILE A 173 11.96 -0.59 -9.23
CA ILE A 173 11.33 -1.05 -10.47
C ILE A 173 12.43 -1.50 -11.43
N PHE A 174 12.46 -2.81 -11.70
CA PHE A 174 13.35 -3.41 -12.67
C PHE A 174 12.60 -3.69 -13.96
N ILE A 175 13.05 -3.12 -15.07
CA ILE A 175 12.44 -3.30 -16.40
C ILE A 175 13.40 -4.14 -17.25
N GLN A 176 12.96 -5.35 -17.60
CA GLN A 176 13.73 -6.23 -18.46
C GLN A 176 13.60 -5.80 -19.92
N MET A 177 14.73 -5.49 -20.53
CA MET A 177 14.87 -5.15 -21.94
C MET A 177 15.27 -6.40 -22.74
N SER A 178 14.28 -7.06 -23.33
CA SER A 178 14.47 -8.24 -24.21
C SER A 178 14.14 -7.91 -25.66
N CYS A 179 14.51 -8.79 -26.61
CA CYS A 179 14.24 -8.54 -28.02
C CYS A 179 12.74 -8.39 -28.33
N GLU A 180 11.88 -9.10 -27.58
CA GLU A 180 10.43 -9.04 -27.74
C GLU A 180 9.84 -7.66 -27.39
N MET A 181 10.60 -6.78 -26.73
CA MET A 181 10.11 -5.43 -26.43
C MET A 181 9.89 -4.57 -27.67
N TRP A 182 10.55 -4.91 -28.77
CA TRP A 182 10.40 -4.28 -30.09
C TRP A 182 9.41 -5.01 -31.00
N ASP A 183 8.82 -6.12 -30.55
CA ASP A 183 7.82 -6.86 -31.30
C ASP A 183 6.41 -6.32 -31.01
N PHE A 184 5.52 -6.50 -31.99
CA PHE A 184 4.11 -6.16 -31.87
C PHE A 184 3.33 -7.29 -31.19
N ASP A 185 2.42 -6.91 -30.29
CA ASP A 185 1.43 -7.80 -29.68
C ASP A 185 0.32 -8.15 -30.69
N ILE A 186 -0.54 -9.10 -30.33
CA ILE A 186 -1.70 -9.55 -31.13
C ILE A 186 -2.67 -8.43 -31.51
N TYR A 187 -2.67 -7.34 -30.73
CA TYR A 187 -3.52 -6.15 -30.96
C TYR A 187 -2.83 -5.05 -31.78
N GLY A 188 -1.56 -5.24 -32.16
CA GLY A 188 -0.78 -4.28 -32.95
C GLY A 188 -0.03 -3.21 -32.15
N ASP A 189 -0.03 -3.31 -30.81
CA ASP A 189 0.78 -2.43 -29.95
C ASP A 189 2.16 -3.02 -29.66
N LEU A 190 3.19 -2.18 -29.54
CA LEU A 190 4.50 -2.64 -29.09
C LEU A 190 4.45 -3.08 -27.62
N TYR A 191 5.09 -4.20 -27.28
CA TYR A 191 5.14 -4.67 -25.88
C TYR A 191 5.73 -3.63 -24.92
N PHE A 192 6.70 -2.84 -25.37
CA PHE A 192 7.26 -1.75 -24.56
C PHE A 192 6.22 -0.68 -24.22
N GLU A 193 5.41 -0.28 -25.20
CA GLU A 193 4.37 0.72 -24.98
C GLU A 193 3.30 0.20 -24.03
N LYS A 194 2.93 -1.07 -24.14
CA LYS A 194 1.99 -1.71 -23.20
C LYS A 194 2.51 -1.70 -21.76
N ALA A 195 3.81 -1.95 -21.56
CA ALA A 195 4.42 -1.93 -20.23
C ALA A 195 4.55 -0.51 -19.65
N VAL A 196 4.98 0.47 -20.46
CA VAL A 196 5.23 1.84 -20.00
C VAL A 196 3.95 2.68 -19.96
N ASN A 197 3.17 2.69 -21.04
CA ASN A 197 1.94 3.48 -21.12
C ASN A 197 0.73 2.81 -20.48
N GLY A 198 0.72 1.48 -20.38
CA GLY A 198 -0.31 0.75 -19.64
C GLY A 198 0.06 0.64 -18.17
N PHE A 199 0.93 -0.32 -17.85
CA PHE A 199 1.19 -0.69 -16.46
C PHE A 199 1.79 0.44 -15.60
N LEU A 200 2.87 1.10 -16.04
CA LEU A 200 3.50 2.14 -15.22
C LEU A 200 2.61 3.39 -15.09
N SER A 201 1.91 3.78 -16.16
CA SER A 201 0.95 4.89 -16.12
C SER A 201 -0.17 4.62 -15.11
N ASP A 202 -0.79 3.44 -15.17
CA ASP A 202 -1.88 3.05 -14.26
C ASP A 202 -1.38 2.96 -12.80
N LEU A 203 -0.16 2.46 -12.60
CA LEU A 203 0.48 2.39 -11.29
C LEU A 203 0.65 3.80 -10.70
N PHE A 204 1.20 4.73 -11.48
CA PHE A 204 1.41 6.11 -11.04
C PHE A 204 0.10 6.87 -10.83
N ALA A 205 -0.92 6.60 -11.64
CA ALA A 205 -2.27 7.16 -11.43
C ALA A 205 -2.86 6.70 -10.08
N LYS A 206 -2.75 5.41 -9.75
CA LYS A 206 -3.20 4.87 -8.46
C LYS A 206 -2.42 5.42 -7.27
N TRP A 207 -1.11 5.66 -7.43
CA TRP A 207 -0.30 6.31 -6.39
C TRP A 207 -0.75 7.75 -6.14
N LYS A 208 -1.08 8.49 -7.21
CA LYS A 208 -1.61 9.85 -7.10
C LYS A 208 -2.98 9.88 -6.44
N GLU A 209 -3.90 8.98 -6.83
CA GLU A 209 -5.23 8.85 -6.22
C GLU A 209 -5.15 8.55 -4.72
N LYS A 210 -4.25 7.64 -4.32
CA LYS A 210 -4.04 7.27 -2.92
C LYS A 210 -3.10 8.22 -2.15
N ASN A 211 -2.63 9.30 -2.79
CA ASN A 211 -1.70 10.27 -2.22
C ASN A 211 -0.46 9.63 -1.58
N CYS A 212 0.08 8.61 -2.25
CA CYS A 212 1.28 7.90 -1.82
C CYS A 212 2.55 8.71 -2.10
N SER A 213 3.56 8.49 -1.26
CA SER A 213 4.84 9.17 -1.34
C SER A 213 5.98 8.14 -1.37
N HIS A 214 6.19 7.52 -2.53
CA HIS A 214 7.24 6.54 -2.71
C HIS A 214 8.57 7.18 -3.12
N GLU A 215 9.66 6.57 -2.67
CA GLU A 215 11.00 6.83 -3.20
C GLU A 215 11.32 5.72 -4.20
N VAL A 216 11.55 6.08 -5.45
CA VAL A 216 11.59 5.11 -6.55
C VAL A 216 12.97 5.08 -7.19
N THR A 217 13.46 3.87 -7.40
CA THR A 217 14.63 3.59 -8.22
C THR A 217 14.21 2.74 -9.40
N VAL A 218 14.49 3.21 -10.62
CA VAL A 218 14.14 2.50 -11.87
C VAL A 218 15.42 2.08 -12.58
N VAL A 219 15.54 0.78 -12.85
CA VAL A 219 16.71 0.19 -13.51
C VAL A 219 16.26 -0.63 -14.71
N LEU A 220 16.77 -0.26 -15.88
CA LEU A 220 16.66 -1.05 -17.11
C LEU A 220 17.79 -2.08 -17.12
N PHE A 221 17.48 -3.31 -17.51
CA PHE A 221 18.50 -4.33 -17.62
C PHE A 221 18.27 -5.25 -18.82
N SER A 222 19.35 -5.68 -19.46
CA SER A 222 19.31 -6.62 -20.59
C SER A 222 20.49 -7.58 -20.54
N ARG A 223 20.33 -8.74 -21.18
CA ARG A 223 21.42 -9.68 -21.44
C ARG A 223 21.75 -9.68 -22.93
N THR A 224 23.02 -9.49 -23.26
CA THR A 224 23.57 -9.66 -24.61
C THR A 224 24.31 -10.98 -24.72
N PHE A 225 24.09 -11.69 -25.83
CA PHE A 225 24.86 -12.87 -26.18
C PHE A 225 25.84 -12.52 -27.30
N TYR A 226 27.05 -13.07 -27.19
CA TYR A 226 28.11 -12.90 -28.16
C TYR A 226 28.35 -14.19 -28.93
N SER A 227 28.45 -14.07 -30.24
CA SER A 227 28.87 -15.15 -31.13
C SER A 227 30.40 -15.19 -31.21
N ALA A 228 31.07 -15.46 -30.08
CA ALA A 228 32.52 -15.60 -30.00
C ALA A 228 32.92 -17.06 -29.78
N LYS A 229 34.03 -17.50 -30.39
CA LYS A 229 34.54 -18.88 -30.23
C LYS A 229 35.52 -18.98 -29.06
N SER A 230 36.16 -17.88 -28.69
CA SER A 230 37.16 -17.81 -27.61
C SER A 230 37.05 -16.51 -26.81
N LEU A 231 37.50 -16.55 -25.55
CA LEU A 231 37.56 -15.37 -24.67
C LEU A 231 38.57 -14.31 -25.16
N GLU A 232 39.50 -14.72 -26.02
CA GLU A 232 40.58 -13.88 -26.56
C GLU A 232 40.07 -12.86 -27.60
N GLU A 233 38.96 -13.16 -28.27
CA GLU A 233 38.27 -12.26 -29.21
C GLU A 233 37.71 -11.00 -28.54
N PHE A 234 37.53 -11.03 -27.22
CA PHE A 234 37.07 -9.86 -26.47
C PHE A 234 38.25 -8.95 -26.08
N PRO A 235 38.08 -7.62 -26.13
CA PRO A 235 39.02 -6.68 -25.53
C PRO A 235 39.26 -7.02 -24.05
N GLU A 236 40.51 -6.86 -23.59
CA GLU A 236 40.93 -7.24 -22.24
C GLU A 236 40.07 -6.62 -21.12
N ILE A 237 39.58 -5.41 -21.36
CA ILE A 237 38.68 -4.67 -20.45
C ILE A 237 37.32 -5.37 -20.28
N GLN A 238 36.84 -6.09 -21.29
CA GLN A 238 35.53 -6.75 -21.32
C GLN A 238 35.57 -8.19 -20.84
N ARG A 239 36.75 -8.83 -20.82
CA ARG A 239 36.91 -10.23 -20.37
C ARG A 239 36.47 -10.44 -18.92
N ALA A 240 36.53 -9.40 -18.09
CA ALA A 240 36.12 -9.47 -16.68
C ALA A 240 34.59 -9.44 -16.49
N SER A 241 33.84 -8.82 -17.40
CA SER A 241 32.37 -8.69 -17.32
C SER A 241 31.63 -9.78 -18.10
N VAL A 242 32.28 -10.38 -19.11
CA VAL A 242 31.73 -11.49 -19.89
C VAL A 242 31.70 -12.77 -19.05
N ARG A 243 30.54 -13.43 -19.05
CA ARG A 243 30.28 -14.72 -18.39
C ARG A 243 29.98 -15.78 -19.46
N GLN A 244 30.07 -17.05 -19.08
CA GLN A 244 29.73 -18.18 -19.95
C GLN A 244 28.55 -18.93 -19.35
N ASP A 245 27.53 -19.25 -20.15
CA ASP A 245 26.41 -20.08 -19.71
C ASP A 245 26.78 -21.59 -19.71
N HIS A 246 25.83 -22.42 -19.27
CA HIS A 246 26.01 -23.87 -19.22
C HIS A 246 26.08 -24.55 -20.61
N GLU A 247 25.64 -23.87 -21.68
CA GLU A 247 25.74 -24.31 -23.07
C GLU A 247 27.02 -23.79 -23.75
N GLY A 248 27.90 -23.13 -22.98
CA GLY A 248 29.16 -22.61 -23.45
C GLY A 248 29.06 -21.26 -24.18
N ARG A 249 27.90 -20.59 -24.16
CA ARG A 249 27.72 -19.29 -24.83
C ARG A 249 28.19 -18.14 -23.94
N TYR A 250 28.90 -17.19 -24.53
CA TYR A 250 29.34 -15.99 -23.83
C TYR A 250 28.23 -14.93 -23.77
N TYR A 251 28.01 -14.34 -22.59
CA TYR A 251 27.02 -13.30 -22.36
C TYR A 251 27.54 -12.20 -21.44
N GLU A 252 26.94 -11.00 -21.56
CA GLU A 252 27.16 -9.87 -20.64
C GLU A 252 25.80 -9.31 -20.19
N ASP A 253 25.67 -9.03 -18.89
CA ASP A 253 24.48 -8.40 -18.32
C ASP A 253 24.72 -6.88 -18.24
N PHE A 254 23.84 -6.10 -18.88
CA PHE A 254 23.92 -4.65 -18.93
C PHE A 254 22.83 -4.05 -18.04
N TYR A 255 23.22 -3.11 -17.18
CA TYR A 255 22.33 -2.38 -16.28
C TYR A 255 22.42 -0.88 -16.55
N ARG A 256 21.27 -0.22 -16.66
CA ARG A 256 21.16 1.23 -16.80
C ARG A 256 20.16 1.77 -15.80
N VAL A 257 20.66 2.57 -14.86
CA VAL A 257 19.82 3.31 -13.92
C VAL A 257 19.17 4.50 -14.64
N VAL A 258 17.85 4.60 -14.55
CA VAL A 258 17.06 5.69 -15.15
C VAL A 258 16.77 6.78 -14.13
N ALA A 259 16.42 6.37 -12.91
CA ALA A 259 16.20 7.22 -11.76
C ALA A 259 16.70 6.48 -10.52
N GLN A 260 17.30 7.21 -9.58
CA GLN A 260 17.86 6.65 -8.35
C GLN A 260 17.37 7.47 -7.17
N ASN A 261 16.70 6.81 -6.23
CA ASN A 261 16.27 7.40 -4.96
C ASN A 261 15.53 8.74 -5.14
N GLU A 262 14.68 8.80 -6.16
CA GLU A 262 13.94 10.02 -6.45
C GLU A 262 12.56 9.96 -5.79
N ARG A 263 12.14 11.10 -5.22
CA ARG A 263 10.77 11.34 -4.78
C ARG A 263 10.19 12.43 -5.65
N ARG A 264 9.14 12.11 -6.42
CA ARG A 264 8.45 13.05 -7.31
C ARG A 264 6.95 13.03 -7.02
N ASP A 265 6.31 14.19 -7.11
CA ASP A 265 4.85 14.30 -7.09
C ASP A 265 4.23 13.92 -8.43
N GLU A 266 4.96 14.12 -9.54
CA GLU A 266 4.54 13.78 -10.90
C GLU A 266 5.49 12.79 -11.59
N TRP A 267 5.04 11.53 -11.65
CA TRP A 267 5.79 10.42 -12.25
C TRP A 267 5.67 10.33 -13.78
N MET A 268 4.74 11.05 -14.40
CA MET A 268 4.53 11.01 -15.86
C MET A 268 5.76 11.47 -16.64
N SER A 269 6.53 12.41 -16.08
CA SER A 269 7.80 12.87 -16.64
C SER A 269 8.84 11.74 -16.78
N LEU A 270 8.83 10.77 -15.86
CA LEU A 270 9.73 9.63 -15.89
C LEU A 270 9.45 8.70 -17.08
N LEU A 271 8.18 8.55 -17.47
CA LEU A 271 7.79 7.76 -18.65
C LEU A 271 8.42 8.33 -19.92
N ILE A 272 8.51 9.67 -20.05
CA ILE A 272 9.16 10.34 -21.17
C ILE A 272 10.66 10.01 -21.20
N THR A 273 11.32 10.05 -20.04
CA THR A 273 12.75 9.68 -19.92
C THR A 273 12.98 8.23 -20.29
N ILE A 274 12.13 7.31 -19.81
CA ILE A 274 12.20 5.88 -20.15
C ILE A 274 12.03 5.67 -21.67
N LYS A 275 11.06 6.36 -22.30
CA LYS A 275 10.86 6.31 -23.76
C LYS A 275 12.08 6.81 -24.55
N LYS A 276 12.69 7.93 -24.13
CA LYS A 276 13.91 8.45 -24.78
C LYS A 276 15.07 7.47 -24.65
N LEU A 277 15.24 6.88 -23.46
CA LEU A 277 16.27 5.86 -23.23
C LEU A 277 16.01 4.60 -24.04
N PHE A 278 14.77 4.16 -24.20
CA PHE A 278 14.40 3.00 -25.03
C PHE A 278 14.85 3.15 -26.48
N ILE A 279 14.66 4.33 -27.08
CA ILE A 279 15.09 4.60 -28.46
C ILE A 279 16.62 4.51 -28.59
N GLN A 280 17.36 4.99 -27.60
CA GLN A 280 18.82 4.98 -27.59
C GLN A 280 19.42 3.63 -27.12
N TYR A 281 18.62 2.78 -26.48
CA TYR A 281 19.08 1.58 -25.79
C TYR A 281 19.81 0.58 -26.71
N PRO A 282 19.30 0.24 -27.91
CA PRO A 282 20.00 -0.68 -28.81
C PRO A 282 21.36 -0.16 -29.26
N VAL A 283 21.47 1.15 -29.47
CA VAL A 283 22.72 1.81 -29.87
C VAL A 283 23.73 1.78 -28.72
N LEU A 284 23.28 2.11 -27.50
CA LEU A 284 24.13 2.09 -26.30
C LEU A 284 24.68 0.69 -25.99
N VAL A 285 23.87 -0.34 -26.21
CA VAL A 285 24.27 -1.73 -25.97
C VAL A 285 25.22 -2.22 -27.09
N ARG A 286 24.91 -1.95 -28.37
CA ARG A 286 25.74 -2.40 -29.50
C ARG A 286 27.08 -1.67 -29.62
N LEU A 287 27.13 -0.36 -29.36
CA LEU A 287 28.36 0.44 -29.49
C LEU A 287 29.46 0.04 -28.50
N LYS A 288 29.16 -0.81 -27.51
CA LYS A 288 30.17 -1.32 -26.59
C LYS A 288 30.96 -2.52 -27.14
N GLY A 289 30.52 -3.24 -28.18
CA GLY A 289 31.23 -4.46 -28.62
C GLY A 289 31.69 -4.44 -30.07
N ALA A 290 32.90 -4.94 -30.30
CA ALA A 290 33.52 -5.12 -31.62
C ALA A 290 33.02 -6.39 -32.37
N VAL A 291 32.14 -7.18 -31.75
CA VAL A 291 31.69 -8.51 -32.21
C VAL A 291 30.17 -8.49 -32.46
N PRO A 292 29.63 -9.24 -33.43
CA PRO A 292 28.18 -9.37 -33.63
C PRO A 292 27.46 -9.80 -32.35
N GLN A 293 26.42 -9.05 -31.98
CA GLN A 293 25.63 -9.25 -30.76
C GLN A 293 24.16 -9.51 -31.11
N HIS A 294 23.54 -10.40 -30.35
CA HIS A 294 22.09 -10.60 -30.37
C HIS A 294 21.52 -10.31 -28.99
N PHE A 295 20.41 -9.56 -28.95
CA PHE A 295 19.61 -9.45 -27.73
C PHE A 295 19.03 -10.81 -27.41
N SER A 296 19.10 -11.19 -26.14
CA SER A 296 18.44 -12.40 -25.69
C SER A 296 16.92 -12.29 -25.89
N ARG A 297 16.29 -13.37 -26.36
CA ARG A 297 14.89 -13.68 -26.00
C ARG A 297 14.79 -13.76 -24.48
N ALA A 298 13.65 -13.49 -23.87
CA ALA A 298 13.53 -13.34 -22.41
C ALA A 298 14.18 -14.47 -21.57
N VAL A 299 15.48 -14.34 -21.27
CA VAL A 299 16.27 -15.21 -20.40
C VAL A 299 16.56 -14.40 -19.15
N CYS A 300 16.31 -14.99 -17.99
CA CYS A 300 16.56 -14.32 -16.72
C CYS A 300 18.06 -14.05 -16.60
N PRO A 301 18.50 -12.80 -16.39
CA PRO A 301 19.81 -12.60 -15.82
C PRO A 301 19.85 -13.18 -14.41
N ASP A 302 21.06 -13.52 -13.97
CA ASP A 302 21.26 -14.06 -12.63
C ASP A 302 21.02 -12.93 -11.62
N ILE A 303 19.76 -12.79 -11.18
CA ILE A 303 19.30 -11.74 -10.26
C ILE A 303 19.98 -11.89 -8.88
N SER A 304 20.64 -13.02 -8.61
CA SER A 304 21.49 -13.25 -7.44
C SER A 304 22.56 -12.17 -7.27
N VAL A 305 23.13 -11.64 -8.36
CA VAL A 305 24.15 -10.58 -8.31
C VAL A 305 23.55 -9.23 -7.90
N LEU A 306 22.30 -8.94 -8.30
CA LEU A 306 21.57 -7.77 -7.80
C LEU A 306 21.12 -7.95 -6.36
N PHE A 307 20.70 -9.16 -5.97
CA PHE A 307 20.37 -9.46 -4.58
C PHE A 307 21.58 -9.31 -3.65
N CYS A 308 22.79 -9.67 -4.09
CA CYS A 308 24.02 -9.42 -3.31
C CYS A 308 24.40 -7.94 -3.23
N LEU A 309 24.25 -7.16 -4.30
CA LEU A 309 24.50 -5.71 -4.27
C LEU A 309 23.48 -4.94 -3.41
N PHE A 310 22.26 -5.46 -3.27
CA PHE A 310 21.18 -4.84 -2.48
C PHE A 310 20.85 -5.58 -1.18
N GLN A 311 21.63 -6.60 -0.79
CA GLN A 311 21.41 -7.40 0.43
C GLN A 311 21.57 -6.56 1.70
N SER A 312 22.24 -5.40 1.64
CA SER A 312 22.29 -4.46 2.77
C SER A 312 21.04 -3.58 2.92
N LEU A 313 20.13 -3.55 1.92
CA LEU A 313 18.94 -2.67 1.89
C LEU A 313 17.62 -3.41 2.16
N ILE A 314 17.58 -4.72 1.92
CA ILE A 314 16.37 -5.56 2.06
C ILE A 314 16.02 -5.85 3.55
N SER A 315 16.79 -5.33 4.52
CA SER A 315 16.45 -5.46 5.96
C SER A 315 15.28 -4.57 6.40
N THR A 316 14.78 -3.68 5.54
CA THR A 316 13.73 -2.72 5.88
C THR A 316 12.36 -3.21 5.42
N THR A 317 11.38 -3.19 6.33
CA THR A 317 9.99 -3.64 6.14
C THR A 317 9.18 -2.84 5.11
N SER A 318 9.77 -1.81 4.49
CA SER A 318 9.11 -0.90 3.56
C SER A 318 9.72 -0.92 2.15
N THR A 319 10.50 -1.97 1.81
CA THR A 319 11.08 -2.13 0.47
C THR A 319 10.19 -3.01 -0.40
N VAL A 320 9.77 -2.48 -1.56
CA VAL A 320 8.99 -3.21 -2.58
C VAL A 320 9.82 -3.32 -3.83
N THR A 321 10.05 -4.53 -4.32
CA THR A 321 10.73 -4.78 -5.58
C THR A 321 9.73 -5.26 -6.62
N LEU A 322 9.57 -4.49 -7.70
CA LEU A 322 8.76 -4.82 -8.86
C LEU A 322 9.69 -5.20 -10.01
N ILE A 323 9.50 -6.40 -10.55
CA ILE A 323 10.19 -6.84 -11.77
C ILE A 323 9.16 -6.92 -12.88
N VAL A 324 9.28 -6.04 -13.87
CA VAL A 324 8.43 -6.06 -15.06
C VAL A 324 9.11 -6.96 -16.09
N ARG A 325 8.49 -8.11 -16.35
CA ARG A 325 8.87 -9.05 -17.42
C ARG A 325 7.77 -9.17 -18.45
N VAL A 326 8.12 -9.09 -19.71
CA VAL A 326 7.26 -9.52 -20.82
C VAL A 326 7.75 -10.88 -21.27
N ARG A 327 6.95 -11.92 -21.04
CA ARG A 327 7.27 -13.30 -21.45
C ARG A 327 6.37 -13.66 -22.64
N CYS A 328 6.99 -13.93 -23.80
CA CYS A 328 6.32 -14.53 -24.95
C CYS A 328 6.18 -16.05 -24.72
N GLN A 329 5.19 -16.46 -23.92
CA GLN A 329 4.73 -17.84 -23.93
C GLN A 329 3.23 -17.84 -24.24
N TRP A 330 2.90 -18.54 -25.32
CA TRP A 330 1.54 -18.85 -25.75
C TRP A 330 0.72 -19.38 -24.57
N SER A 331 -0.53 -18.91 -24.49
CA SER A 331 -1.58 -19.29 -23.53
C SER A 331 -1.23 -19.16 -22.04
N LEU A 332 -1.35 -17.93 -21.50
CA LEU A 332 -1.89 -17.59 -20.16
C LEU A 332 -1.52 -16.12 -19.86
N LEU A 333 -2.34 -15.20 -20.37
CA LEU A 333 -2.20 -13.77 -20.15
C LEU A 333 -2.80 -13.40 -18.78
N GLN A 334 -2.22 -13.93 -17.69
CA GLN A 334 -2.56 -13.49 -16.33
C GLN A 334 -1.54 -13.91 -15.24
N GLU A 335 -0.22 -13.87 -15.51
CA GLU A 335 0.77 -13.92 -14.42
C GLU A 335 1.64 -12.67 -14.40
N TRP A 336 1.09 -11.61 -13.80
CA TRP A 336 1.92 -10.56 -13.20
C TRP A 336 2.51 -11.14 -11.93
N VAL A 337 3.76 -11.59 -11.97
CA VAL A 337 4.46 -12.00 -10.75
C VAL A 337 4.81 -10.73 -9.95
N CYS A 338 3.82 -10.22 -9.23
CA CYS A 338 4.08 -9.45 -8.02
C CYS A 338 4.57 -10.49 -7.01
N SER A 339 5.89 -10.68 -6.94
CA SER A 339 6.49 -11.51 -5.88
C SER A 339 6.23 -10.80 -4.54
N ARG A 340 5.03 -10.97 -4.00
CA ARG A 340 4.75 -10.72 -2.60
C ARG A 340 5.43 -11.84 -1.84
N TRP A 341 6.72 -11.68 -1.57
CA TRP A 341 7.38 -12.49 -0.58
C TRP A 341 6.81 -12.07 0.78
N THR A 342 5.71 -12.71 1.18
CA THR A 342 5.45 -12.98 2.59
C THR A 342 6.60 -13.87 3.08
N ALA A 343 7.69 -13.22 3.52
CA ALA A 343 8.76 -13.92 4.20
C ALA A 343 8.29 -14.27 5.61
N CYS A 344 7.96 -15.56 5.76
CA CYS A 344 8.10 -16.47 6.90
C CYS A 344 8.03 -15.91 8.33
N SER A 345 7.05 -16.46 9.07
CA SER A 345 7.05 -16.83 10.51
C SER A 345 7.62 -15.85 11.52
#